data_AF-A0A9E3K343-F1
#
_entry.id   AF-A0A9E3K343-F1
#
_cell.length_a   1.000
_cell.length_b   1.000
_cell.length_c   1.000
_cell.angle_alpha   90.00
_cell.angle_beta   90.00
_cell.angle_gamma   90.00
#
_symmetry.space_group_name_H-M   'P 1'
#
loop_
_entity.id
_entity.type
_entity.pdbx_description
1 polymer ?
#
loop_
_entity_poly.entity_id
_entity_poly.type
_entity_poly.pdbx_seq_one_letter_code
_entity_poly.pdbx_strand_id
1 'polypeptide(L)' 'MFHKIIAALAGFIIAVISSSGYGGIVILMAIESACIPLPSEIIMPFAGYLVST' A
#
# COMPACT_ATOMS: atom_id res chain seq x y z
N MET A 1 9.17 16.51 9.96
CA MET A 1 9.96 15.74 8.98
C MET A 1 9.37 14.36 8.69
N PHE A 2 8.92 13.59 9.69
CA PHE A 2 8.32 12.25 9.51
C PHE A 2 7.08 12.18 8.58
N HIS A 3 6.23 13.21 8.58
CA HIS A 3 5.03 13.27 7.72
C HIS A 3 5.34 13.20 6.22
N LYS A 4 6.50 13.71 5.78
CA LYS A 4 6.92 13.66 4.37
C LYS A 4 7.32 12.25 3.93
N ILE A 5 7.95 11.49 4.82
CA ILE A 5 8.30 10.09 4.57
C ILE A 5 7.03 9.27 4.41
N ILE A 6 6.06 9.43 5.32
CA ILE A 6 4.79 8.69 5.28
C ILE A 6 3.98 9.07 4.04
N ALA A 7 3.91 10.35 3.68
CA ALA A 7 3.23 10.79 2.48
C ALA A 7 3.88 10.27 1.18
N ALA A 8 5.22 10.21 1.14
CA ALA A 8 5.93 9.63 -0.01
C ALA A 8 5.72 8.11 -0.11
N LEU A 9 5.75 7.40 1.03
CA LEU A 9 5.44 5.97 1.10
C LEU A 9 4.01 5.69 0.64
N ALA A 10 3.04 6.46 1.16
CA ALA A 10 1.63 6.36 0.79
C ALA A 10 1.44 6.59 -0.71
N GLY A 11 2.04 7.64 -1.28
CA GLY A 11 1.97 7.90 -2.72
C GLY A 11 2.55 6.75 -3.56
N PHE A 12 3.64 6.14 -3.11
CA PHE A 12 4.24 4.99 -3.78
C PHE A 12 3.33 3.75 -3.72
N ILE A 13 2.79 3.43 -2.55
CA ILE A 13 1.82 2.33 -2.35
C ILE A 13 0.62 2.49 -3.27
N ILE A 14 0.04 3.70 -3.32
CA ILE A 14 -1.13 4.01 -4.15
C ILE A 14 -0.79 3.84 -5.64
N ALA A 15 0.39 4.30 -6.09
CA ALA A 15 0.83 4.13 -7.47
C ALA A 15 1.01 2.65 -7.85
N VAL A 16 1.59 1.84 -6.95
CA VAL A 16 1.77 0.41 -7.14
C VAL A 16 0.42 -0.31 -7.22
N ILE A 17 -0.47 -0.09 -6.25
CA ILE A 17 -1.80 -0.73 -6.23
C ILE A 17 -2.63 -0.27 -7.43
N SER A 18 -2.58 1.01 -7.80
CA SER A 18 -3.30 1.52 -8.97
C SER A 18 -2.80 0.91 -10.28
N SER A 19 -1.52 0.54 -10.38
CA SER A 19 -0.95 -0.08 -11.58
C SER A 19 -1.09 -1.59 -11.63
N SER A 20 -1.15 -2.28 -10.48
CA SER A 20 -1.07 -3.75 -10.40
C SER A 20 -2.25 -4.41 -9.69
N GLY A 21 -3.21 -3.62 -9.19
CA GLY A 21 -4.44 -4.09 -8.55
C GLY A 21 -4.15 -5.02 -7.37
N TYR A 22 -4.85 -6.16 -7.33
CA TYR A 22 -4.66 -7.19 -6.32
C TYR A 22 -3.24 -7.75 -6.27
N GLY A 23 -2.53 -7.81 -7.39
CA GLY A 23 -1.14 -8.25 -7.43
C GLY A 23 -0.21 -7.33 -6.64
N GLY A 24 -0.47 -6.01 -6.72
CA GLY A 24 0.25 -5.01 -5.93
C GLY A 24 0.04 -5.16 -4.44
N ILE A 25 -1.20 -5.43 -4.02
CA ILE A 25 -1.54 -5.63 -2.61
C ILE A 25 -0.77 -6.82 -2.02
N VAL A 26 -0.73 -7.96 -2.72
CA VAL A 26 -0.01 -9.16 -2.26
C VAL A 26 1.49 -8.87 -2.10
N ILE A 27 2.10 -8.17 -3.05
CA ILE A 27 3.50 -7.77 -2.97
C ILE A 27 3.72 -6.81 -1.79
N LEU A 28 2.86 -5.81 -1.62
CA LEU A 28 2.98 -4.83 -0.54
C LEU A 28 2.80 -5.45 0.84
N MET A 29 1.88 -6.40 1.01
CA MET A 29 1.75 -7.17 2.25
C MET A 29 2.98 -8.06 2.50
N ALA A 30 3.55 -8.66 1.46
CA ALA A 30 4.80 -9.43 1.61
C ALA A 30 5.98 -8.53 2.03
N ILE A 31 6.05 -7.29 1.52
CA ILE A 31 7.05 -6.29 1.89
C ILE A 31 6.82 -5.78 3.32
N GLU A 32 5.57 -5.57 3.74
CA GLU A 32 5.23 -5.18 5.12
C GLU A 32 5.66 -6.27 6.11
N SER A 33 5.44 -7.53 5.74
CA SER A 33 5.94 -8.68 6.49
C SER A 33 7.47 -8.78 6.53
N ALA A 34 8.20 -8.14 5.62
CA ALA A 34 9.66 -8.09 5.58
C ALA A 34 10.28 -7.05 6.56
N CYS A 35 9.52 -6.59 7.55
CA CYS A 35 9.93 -5.60 8.56
C CYS A 35 10.12 -4.18 8.01
N ILE A 36 9.55 -3.89 6.83
CA ILE A 36 9.44 -2.52 6.31
C ILE A 36 8.16 -1.94 6.89
N PRO A 37 8.24 -0.87 7.70
CA PRO A 37 7.06 -0.29 8.36
C PRO A 37 6.17 0.39 7.32
N LEU A 38 5.27 -0.38 6.71
CA LEU A 38 4.23 0.13 5.81
C LEU A 38 2.93 0.29 6.61
N PRO A 39 2.26 1.45 6.55
CA PRO A 39 1.01 1.67 7.26
C PRO A 39 -0.10 0.81 6.63
N SER A 40 -0.49 -0.27 7.32
CA SER A 40 -1.54 -1.21 6.88
C SER A 40 -2.89 -0.53 6.64
N GLU A 41 -3.14 0.58 7.33
CA GLU A 41 -4.29 1.50 7.20
C GLU A 41 -4.44 2.09 5.80
N ILE A 42 -3.36 2.13 5.00
CA ILE A 42 -3.42 2.61 3.61
C ILE A 42 -3.63 1.45 2.64
N ILE A 43 -3.15 0.24 2.95
CA ILE A 43 -3.26 -0.91 2.04
C ILE A 43 -4.68 -1.51 2.09
N MET A 44 -5.26 -1.63 3.29
CA MET A 44 -6.56 -2.29 3.52
C MET A 44 -7.76 -1.59 2.86
N PRO A 45 -7.91 -0.25 2.86
CA PRO A 45 -9.01 0.43 2.17
C PRO A 45 -8.96 0.23 0.65
N PHE A 46 -7.76 0.18 0.08
CA PHE A 46 -7.59 -0.09 -1.35
C PHE A 46 -7.94 -1.53 -1.71
N ALA A 47 -7.64 -2.49 -0.83
CA ALA A 47 -8.12 -3.87 -0.99
C ALA A 47 -9.66 -3.94 -0.98
N GLY A 48 -10.30 -3.21 -0.07
CA GLY A 48 -11.78 -3.09 -0.05
C GLY A 48 -12.35 -2.42 -1.30
N TYR A 49 -11.68 -1.39 -1.83
CA TYR A 49 -12.06 -0.74 -3.09
C TYR A 49 -11.98 -1.69 -4.29
N LEU A 50 -10.92 -2.49 -4.37
CA LEU A 50 -10.72 -3.48 -5.44
C LEU A 50 -11.71 -4.65 -5.38
N VAL A 51 -12.23 -5.01 -4.20
CA VAL A 51 -13.28 -6.05 -4.08
C VAL A 51 -14.66 -5.52 -4.48
N SER A 52 -14.87 -4.21 -4.34
CA SER A 52 -16.15 -3.56 -4.65
C SER A 52 -16.28 -3.13 -6.12
N THR A 53 -15.24 -3.32 -6.95
CA THR A 53 -15.22 -3.04 -8.40
C THR A 53 -15.30 -4.34 -9.17
#